data_AF-A0A660V8U0-F1
#
_entry.id   AF-A0A660V8U0-F1
#
_cell.length_a   1.000
_cell.length_b   1.000
_cell.length_c   1.000
_cell.angle_alpha   90.00
_cell.angle_beta   90.00
_cell.angle_gamma   90.00
#
_symmetry.space_group_name_H-M   'P 1'
#
loop_
_entity.id
_entity.type
_entity.pdbx_description
1 polymer ?
#
loop_
_entity_poly.entity_id
_entity_poly.type
_entity_poly.pdbx_seq_one_letter_code
_entity_poly.pdbx_strand_id
1 'polypeptide(L)'
;MLEEIYKELTNNELKRKGRELVGLCPFHNDRVHPNLHINPEKDVFYCFACGAGGEIVTFVARLMFGSDRRKASRWLRQRGYFGGRED
;
A
#
# COMPACT_ATOMS: atom_id res chain seq x y z
N MET A 1 -0.75 7.47 4.55
CA MET A 1 -0.70 6.31 5.46
C MET A 1 -0.13 5.09 4.76
N LEU A 2 -0.55 4.87 3.52
CA LEU A 2 -0.06 3.81 2.65
C LEU A 2 1.46 3.83 2.43
N GLU A 3 2.09 5.00 2.38
CA GLU A 3 3.55 5.13 2.32
C GLU A 3 4.26 4.42 3.49
N GLU A 4 3.82 4.67 4.72
CA GLU A 4 4.45 4.11 5.92
C GLU A 4 4.22 2.60 6.00
N ILE A 5 3.00 2.14 5.68
CA ILE A 5 2.69 0.71 5.60
C ILE A 5 3.51 0.01 4.52
N TYR A 6 3.70 0.66 3.36
CA TYR A 6 4.54 0.12 2.30
C TYR A 6 5.98 -0.07 2.80
N LYS A 7 6.58 0.94 3.42
CA LYS A 7 7.95 0.85 3.94
C LYS A 7 8.05 -0.23 5.01
N GLU A 8 7.10 -0.26 5.96
CA GLU A 8 7.06 -1.24 7.05
C GLU A 8 6.99 -2.68 6.52
N LEU A 9 6.06 -2.97 5.60
CA LEU A 9 5.77 -4.33 5.17
C LEU A 9 6.73 -4.85 4.09
N THR A 10 7.38 -3.96 3.34
CA THR A 10 8.23 -4.35 2.21
C THR A 10 9.72 -4.12 2.46
N ASN A 11 10.07 -3.33 3.47
CA ASN A 11 11.43 -2.88 3.73
C ASN A 11 12.09 -2.23 2.49
N ASN A 12 11.29 -1.51 1.69
CA ASN A 12 11.74 -0.78 0.51
C ASN A 12 11.42 0.71 0.64
N GLU A 13 12.27 1.53 0.02
CA GLU A 13 12.07 2.97 -0.07
C GLU A 13 11.19 3.37 -1.26
N LEU A 14 10.56 4.54 -1.15
CA LEU A 14 9.81 5.19 -2.22
C LEU A 14 10.54 6.44 -2.69
N LYS A 15 10.51 6.70 -4.00
CA LYS A 15 11.04 7.94 -4.59
C LYS A 15 9.90 8.86 -4.98
N ARG A 16 9.98 10.14 -4.62
CA ARG A 16 8.99 11.14 -5.03
C ARG A 16 9.09 11.46 -6.51
N LYS A 17 7.96 11.42 -7.22
CA LYS A 17 7.83 11.79 -8.65
C LYS A 17 6.59 12.66 -8.82
N GLY A 18 6.78 13.98 -8.78
CA GLY A 18 5.68 14.93 -8.77
C GLY A 18 4.81 14.76 -7.52
N ARG A 19 3.50 14.52 -7.74
CA ARG A 19 2.53 14.30 -6.66
C ARG A 19 2.49 12.85 -6.16
N GLU A 20 3.15 11.93 -6.86
CA GLU A 20 3.15 10.50 -6.52
C GLU A 20 4.48 10.07 -5.89
N LEU A 21 4.43 8.91 -5.26
CA LEU A 21 5.56 8.16 -4.75
C LEU A 21 5.71 6.89 -5.58
N VAL A 22 6.93 6.53 -5.97
CA VAL A 22 7.21 5.43 -6.91
C VAL A 22 8.17 4.44 -6.27
N GLY A 23 7.88 3.14 -6.40
CA GLY A 23 8.68 2.06 -5.81
C GLY A 23 8.50 0.69 -6.46
N LEU A 24 9.13 -0.32 -5.87
CA LEU A 24 8.99 -1.71 -6.29
C LEU A 24 7.61 -2.24 -5.91
N CYS A 25 7.03 -3.07 -6.77
CA CYS A 25 5.73 -3.65 -6.48
C CYS A 25 5.91 -4.96 -5.69
N PRO A 26 5.31 -5.10 -4.49
CA PRO A 26 5.39 -6.36 -3.74
C PRO A 26 4.46 -7.45 -4.28
N PHE A 27 3.64 -7.14 -5.31
CA PHE A 27 2.61 -8.03 -5.83
C PHE A 27 3.02 -8.80 -7.10
N HIS A 28 4.24 -8.60 -7.59
CA HIS A 28 4.81 -9.40 -8.67
C HIS A 28 6.33 -9.49 -8.54
N ASN A 29 6.95 -10.45 -9.23
CA ASN A 29 8.37 -10.75 -9.07
C ASN A 29 9.27 -9.90 -9.97
N ASP A 30 9.16 -8.57 -9.86
CA ASP A 30 10.11 -7.62 -10.46
C ASP A 30 10.78 -6.84 -9.33
N ARG A 31 12.10 -7.00 -9.23
CA ARG A 31 12.91 -6.42 -8.16
C ARG A 31 13.75 -5.24 -8.62
N VAL A 32 13.65 -4.87 -9.90
CA VAL A 32 14.54 -3.88 -10.53
C VAL A 32 13.76 -2.70 -11.10
N HIS A 33 12.54 -2.90 -11.61
CA HIS A 33 11.76 -1.83 -12.21
C HIS A 33 10.67 -1.32 -11.26
N PRO A 34 10.75 -0.04 -10.84
CA PRO A 34 9.76 0.52 -9.93
C PRO A 34 8.48 0.87 -10.71
N ASN A 35 7.52 -0.04 -10.65
CA ASN A 35 6.23 0.06 -11.34
C ASN A 35 5.07 0.42 -10.41
N LEU A 36 5.30 0.45 -9.09
CA LEU A 36 4.28 0.81 -8.11
C LEU A 36 4.24 2.33 -7.95
N HIS A 37 3.06 2.90 -8.11
CA HIS A 37 2.75 4.30 -7.83
C HIS A 37 1.82 4.38 -6.63
N ILE A 38 2.12 5.27 -5.69
CA ILE A 38 1.31 5.61 -4.52
C ILE A 38 0.95 7.09 -4.62
N ASN A 39 -0.33 7.39 -4.55
CA ASN A 39 -0.82 8.75 -4.38
C ASN A 39 -1.09 8.97 -2.87
N PRO A 40 -0.22 9.71 -2.15
CA PRO A 40 -0.35 9.88 -0.70
C PRO A 40 -1.54 10.75 -0.30
N GLU A 41 -2.00 11.66 -1.17
CA GLU A 41 -3.17 12.52 -0.91
C GLU A 41 -4.47 11.71 -0.95
N LYS A 42 -4.56 10.75 -1.87
CA LYS A 42 -5.72 9.86 -2.04
C LYS A 42 -5.60 8.55 -1.26
N ASP A 43 -4.43 8.27 -0.69
CA ASP A 43 -4.07 7.03 0.01
C ASP A 43 -4.37 5.74 -0.81
N VAL A 44 -4.09 5.81 -2.12
CA VAL A 44 -4.26 4.70 -3.07
C VAL A 44 -2.94 4.33 -3.74
N PHE A 45 -2.83 3.06 -4.19
CA PHE A 45 -1.74 2.59 -5.03
C PHE A 45 -2.25 2.02 -6.35
N TYR A 46 -1.37 2.01 -7.34
CA TYR A 46 -1.53 1.25 -8.58
C TYR A 46 -0.17 0.81 -9.11
N CYS A 47 -0.07 -0.43 -9.56
CA CYS A 47 1.10 -0.95 -10.26
C CYS A 47 0.83 -1.04 -11.75
N PHE A 48 1.58 -0.30 -12.56
CA PHE A 48 1.40 -0.26 -14.01
C PHE A 48 1.88 -1.52 -14.74
N ALA A 49 2.66 -2.40 -14.08
CA ALA A 49 3.12 -3.65 -14.68
C ALA A 49 2.15 -4.82 -14.45
N CYS A 50 1.57 -4.96 -13.24
CA CYS A 50 0.72 -6.10 -12.91
C CYS A 50 -0.75 -5.75 -12.66
N GLY A 51 -1.13 -4.47 -12.73
CA GLY A 51 -2.50 -4.00 -12.52
C GLY A 51 -2.99 -4.06 -11.07
N ALA A 52 -2.13 -4.42 -10.11
CA ALA A 52 -2.51 -4.40 -8.71
C ALA A 52 -2.75 -2.96 -8.26
N GLY A 53 -3.94 -2.68 -7.70
CA GLY A 53 -4.27 -1.36 -7.19
C GLY A 53 -5.36 -1.39 -6.13
N GLY A 54 -5.55 -0.26 -5.46
CA GLY A 54 -6.59 -0.05 -4.46
C GLY A 54 -6.14 0.83 -3.31
N GLU A 55 -6.90 0.80 -2.22
CA GLU A 55 -6.63 1.54 -0.99
C GLU A 55 -5.77 0.72 -0.01
N ILE A 56 -5.46 1.32 1.14
CA ILE A 56 -4.69 0.72 2.23
C ILE A 56 -5.17 -0.66 2.68
N VAL A 57 -6.49 -0.87 2.79
CA VAL A 57 -7.06 -2.18 3.16
C VAL A 57 -6.77 -3.23 2.08
N THR A 58 -6.88 -2.84 0.81
CA THR A 58 -6.58 -3.74 -0.32
C THR A 58 -5.11 -4.14 -0.30
N PHE A 59 -4.21 -3.18 -0.07
CA PHE A 59 -2.78 -3.40 -0.03
C PHE A 59 -2.42 -4.44 1.05
N VAL A 60 -2.84 -4.19 2.30
CA VAL A 60 -2.57 -5.07 3.45
C VAL A 60 -3.23 -6.44 3.27
N ALA A 61 -4.47 -6.48 2.77
CA ALA A 61 -5.18 -7.74 2.54
C ALA A 61 -4.44 -8.64 1.55
N ARG A 62 -4.01 -8.07 0.43
CA ARG A 62 -3.29 -8.83 -0.61
C ARG A 62 -1.90 -9.26 -0.16
N LEU A 63 -1.21 -8.41 0.60
CA LEU A 63 0.17 -8.68 1.00
C LEU A 63 0.28 -9.68 2.17
N MET A 64 -0.65 -9.64 3.13
CA MET A 64 -0.52 -10.40 4.38
C MET A 64 -1.63 -11.44 4.62
N PHE A 65 -2.82 -11.24 4.05
CA PHE A 65 -4.02 -11.97 4.46
C PHE A 65 -4.73 -12.70 3.32
N GLY A 66 -4.03 -12.99 2.21
CA GLY A 66 -4.62 -13.74 1.09
C GLY A 66 -5.86 -13.06 0.50
N SER A 67 -5.88 -11.73 0.48
CA SER A 67 -7.01 -10.88 0.08
C SER A 67 -8.21 -10.82 1.06
N ASP A 68 -8.10 -11.37 2.28
CA ASP A 68 -9.11 -11.18 3.32
C ASP A 68 -9.08 -9.74 3.87
N ARG A 69 -10.01 -8.93 3.35
CA ARG A 69 -10.17 -7.53 3.76
C ARG A 69 -10.57 -7.37 5.22
N ARG A 70 -11.31 -8.31 5.82
CA ARG A 70 -11.75 -8.19 7.23
C ARG A 70 -10.57 -8.34 8.18
N LYS A 71 -9.69 -9.31 7.92
CA LYS A 71 -8.43 -9.48 8.67
C LYS A 71 -7.54 -8.26 8.51
N ALA A 72 -7.39 -7.74 7.29
CA ALA A 72 -6.62 -6.53 7.02
C ALA A 72 -7.16 -5.30 7.77
N SER A 73 -8.46 -5.04 7.69
CA SER A 73 -9.09 -3.92 8.43
C SER A 73 -8.91 -4.06 9.95
N ARG A 74 -9.01 -5.27 10.49
CA ARG A 74 -8.77 -5.51 11.92
C ARG A 74 -7.32 -5.23 12.30
N TRP A 75 -6.36 -5.71 11.50
CA TRP A 75 -4.93 -5.48 11.71
C TRP A 75 -4.58 -3.99 11.68
N LEU A 76 -5.13 -3.25 10.72
CA LEU A 76 -4.96 -1.81 10.61
C LEU A 76 -5.54 -1.05 11.82
N ARG A 77 -6.76 -1.40 12.26
CA ARG A 77 -7.40 -0.78 13.43
C ARG A 77 -6.61 -1.00 14.72
N GLN A 78 -6.10 -2.21 14.94
CA GLN A 78 -5.29 -2.53 16.13
C GLN A 78 -3.97 -1.74 16.18
N ARG A 79 -3.53 -1.18 15.05
CA ARG A 79 -2.31 -0.40 14.91
C ARG A 79 -2.54 1.11 14.81
N GLY A 80 -3.77 1.57 14.99
CA GLY A 80 -4.11 3.00 14.94
C GLY A 80 -4.15 3.61 13.54
N TYR A 81 -4.06 2.81 12.48
CA TYR A 81 -4.19 3.28 11.09
C TYR A 81 -5.64 3.68 10.73
N PHE A 82 -6.59 3.54 11.64
CA PHE A 82 -7.93 4.09 11.51
C PHE A 82 -8.27 4.84 12.80
N GLY A 83 -7.93 6.12 12.87
CA GLY A 83 -8.28 7.01 13.98
C GLY A 83 -8.69 8.38 13.44
N GLY A 84 -9.99 8.68 13.47
CA GLY A 84 -10.55 9.97 13.04
C GLY A 84 -11.82 9.92 12.19
N ARG A 85 -12.86 9.19 12.62
CA ARG A 85 -14.26 9.66 12.54
C ARG A 85 -14.97 9.15 13.80
N GLU A 86 -14.68 9.83 14.89
CA GLU A 86 -15.65 9.99 15.97
C GLU A 86 -16.53 11.17 15.54
N ASP A 87 -17.65 10.85 14.88
CA ASP A 87 -18.99 11.43 15.06
C ASP A 87 -19.99 10.48 14.36
#